data_AF-A0A087K617-F1
#
_entry.id   AF-A0A087K617-F1
#
_cell.length_a   1.000
_cell.length_b   1.000
_cell.length_c   1.000
_cell.angle_alpha   90.00
_cell.angle_beta   90.00
_cell.angle_gamma   90.00
#
_symmetry.space_group_name_H-M   'P 1'
#
loop_
_entity.id
_entity.type
_entity.pdbx_description
1 polymer ?
#
loop_
_entity_poly.entity_id
_entity_poly.type
_entity_poly.pdbx_seq_one_letter_code
_entity_poly.pdbx_strand_id
1 'polypeptide(L)' 'MPKFRSTRDYTAARESGDTETASRIVNDLTARVASGQATPAELHEVYDANQSTPLADPK' A
#
# COMPACT_ATOMS: atom_id res chain seq x y z
N MET A 1 -13.81 -5.56 10.01
CA MET A 1 -12.67 -4.66 10.30
C MET A 1 -11.72 -4.72 9.11
N PRO A 2 -11.16 -3.61 8.63
CA PRO A 2 -10.21 -3.63 7.51
C PRO A 2 -8.96 -4.41 7.95
N LYS A 3 -8.52 -5.38 7.13
CA LYS A 3 -7.40 -6.26 7.46
C LYS A 3 -6.02 -5.59 7.42
N PHE A 4 -5.91 -4.39 6.83
CA PHE A 4 -4.65 -3.70 6.63
C PHE A 4 -4.70 -2.24 7.10
N ARG A 5 -3.66 -1.80 7.80
CA ARG A 5 -3.32 -0.38 7.98
C ARG A 5 -2.48 0.01 6.76
N SER A 6 -3.18 0.36 5.68
CA SER A 6 -2.70 0.52 4.29
C SER A 6 -1.26 1.00 4.16
N THR A 7 -0.92 2.16 4.72
CA THR A 7 0.39 2.78 4.51
C THR A 7 1.53 2.02 5.21
N ARG A 8 1.32 1.57 6.46
CA ARG A 8 2.36 0.85 7.23
C ARG A 8 2.63 -0.55 6.67
N ASP A 9 1.56 -1.26 6.33
CA ASP A 9 1.68 -2.61 5.77
C ASP A 9 2.29 -2.57 4.36
N TYR A 10 1.99 -1.51 3.60
CA TYR A 10 2.58 -1.25 2.30
C TYR A 10 4.10 -0.99 2.40
N THR A 11 4.53 -0.11 3.31
CA THR A 11 5.95 0.17 3.53
C THR A 11 6.70 -1.09 3.93
N ALA A 12 6.16 -1.89 4.86
CA ALA A 12 6.79 -3.15 5.28
C ALA A 12 6.91 -4.17 4.13
N ALA A 13 5.88 -4.28 3.28
CA ALA A 13 5.93 -5.13 2.09
C ALA A 13 7.01 -4.66 1.10
N ARG A 14 7.15 -3.34 0.90
CA ARG A 14 8.19 -2.78 0.05
C ARG A 14 9.61 -2.95 0.59
N GLU A 15 9.82 -2.69 1.88
CA GLU A 15 11.11 -2.85 2.56
C GLU A 15 11.59 -4.31 2.60
N SER A 16 10.67 -5.26 2.49
CA SER A 16 10.99 -6.70 2.41
C SER A 16 11.10 -7.23 0.98
N GLY A 17 10.80 -6.41 -0.04
CA GLY A 17 10.75 -6.85 -1.44
C GLY A 17 9.52 -7.69 -1.80
N ASP A 18 8.52 -7.76 -0.91
CA ASP A 18 7.25 -8.46 -1.14
C ASP A 18 6.32 -7.63 -2.05
N THR A 19 6.61 -7.71 -3.34
CA THR A 19 5.84 -7.01 -4.39
C THR A 19 4.42 -7.53 -4.55
N GLU A 20 4.14 -8.79 -4.18
CA GLU A 20 2.79 -9.38 -4.24
C GLU A 20 1.90 -8.74 -3.16
N THR A 21 2.38 -8.68 -1.93
CA THR A 21 1.65 -8.04 -0.82
C THR A 21 1.49 -6.54 -1.06
N ALA A 22 2.53 -5.83 -1.51
CA ALA A 22 2.43 -4.41 -1.85
C ALA A 22 1.35 -4.16 -2.92
N SER A 23 1.31 -4.99 -3.97
CA SER A 23 0.31 -4.88 -5.04
C SER A 23 -1.11 -5.18 -4.55
N ARG A 24 -1.30 -6.17 -3.68
CA ARG A 24 -2.60 -6.47 -3.06
C ARG A 24 -3.12 -5.31 -2.23
N ILE A 25 -2.25 -4.65 -1.46
CA ILE A 25 -2.63 -3.51 -0.61
C ILE A 25 -3.11 -2.34 -1.48
N VAL A 26 -2.41 -2.01 -2.56
CA VAL A 26 -2.82 -0.95 -3.51
C VAL A 26 -4.16 -1.28 -4.17
N ASN A 27 -4.36 -2.53 -4.60
CA ASN A 27 -5.60 -2.96 -5.24
C ASN A 27 -6.80 -2.93 -4.28
N ASP A 28 -6.65 -3.43 -3.05
CA ASP A 28 -7.70 -3.38 -2.02
C ASP A 28 -8.07 -1.94 -1.68
N LEU A 29 -7.08 -1.07 -1.50
CA LEU A 29 -7.31 0.33 -1.20
C LEU A 29 -8.01 1.07 -2.35
N THR A 30 -7.61 0.78 -3.60
CA THR A 30 -8.27 1.33 -4.80
C THR A 30 -9.73 0.89 -4.87
N ALA A 31 -10.02 -0.39 -4.60
CA ALA A 31 -11.39 -0.91 -4.58
C ALA A 31 -12.23 -0.25 -3.49
N ARG A 32 -11.65 -0.01 -2.31
CA ARG A 32 -12.31 0.69 -1.18
C ARG A 32 -12.58 2.16 -1.49
N VAL A 33 -11.69 2.85 -2.19
CA VAL A 33 -11.95 4.23 -2.64
C VAL A 33 -13.08 4.25 -3.67
N ALA A 34 -13.07 3.32 -4.63
CA ALA A 34 -14.13 3.20 -5.63
C ALA A 34 -15.51 2.87 -5.01
N SER A 35 -15.53 2.10 -3.91
CA SER A 35 -16.77 1.76 -3.18
C SER A 35 -17.19 2.81 -2.13
N GLY A 36 -16.43 3.91 -1.97
CA GLY A 36 -16.69 4.93 -0.95
C GLY A 36 -16.40 4.49 0.50
N GLN A 37 -15.70 3.38 0.69
CA GLN A 37 -15.29 2.82 1.98
C GLN A 37 -13.90 3.29 2.46
N ALA A 38 -13.21 4.06 1.62
CA ALA A 38 -11.94 4.71 1.89
C ALA A 38 -11.93 6.10 1.23
N THR A 39 -11.05 6.97 1.72
CA THR A 39 -10.87 8.29 1.16
C THR A 39 -9.73 8.30 0.14
N PRO A 40 -9.77 9.18 -0.88
CA PRO A 40 -8.63 9.37 -1.79
C PRO A 40 -7.31 9.72 -1.06
N ALA A 41 -7.38 10.30 0.15
CA ALA A 41 -6.22 10.63 0.96
C ALA A 41 -5.41 9.39 1.37
N GLU A 42 -6.08 8.28 1.75
CA GLU A 42 -5.39 7.03 2.08
C GLU A 42 -4.59 6.48 0.88
N LEU A 43 -5.11 6.67 -0.34
CA LEU A 43 -4.46 6.24 -1.58
C LEU A 43 -3.24 7.11 -1.89
N HIS A 44 -3.31 8.40 -1.57
CA HIS A 44 -2.20 9.33 -1.69
C HIS A 44 -1.07 9.02 -0.68
N GLU A 45 -1.39 8.62 0.54
CA GLU A 45 -0.39 8.20 1.52
C GLU A 45 0.41 6.97 1.06
N VAL A 46 -0.26 5.98 0.45
CA VAL A 46 0.41 4.81 -0.13
C VAL A 46 1.28 5.21 -1.33
N TYR A 47 0.83 6.16 -2.14
CA TYR A 47 1.63 6.72 -3.22
C TYR A 47 2.89 7.44 -2.70
N ASP A 48 2.77 8.25 -1.66
CA ASP A 48 3.91 8.92 -1.02
C ASP A 48 4.89 7.91 -0.39
N ALA A 49 4.37 6.85 0.22
CA ALA A 49 5.18 5.74 0.71
C ALA A 49 5.92 5.03 -0.43
N ASN A 50 5.30 4.87 -1.60
CA ASN A 50 5.93 4.34 -2.81
C ASN A 50 7.03 5.26 -3.36
N GLN A 51 6.95 6.58 -3.19
CA GLN A 51 8.02 7.48 -3.63
C GLN A 51 9.19 7.54 -2.63
N SER A 52 8.90 7.36 -1.34
CA SER A 52 9.87 7.50 -0.24
C SER A 52 10.53 6.20 0.21
N THR A 53 9.93 5.04 -0.10
CA THR A 53 10.46 3.72 0.28
C THR A 53 11.17 3.07 -0.91
N PRO A 54 12.51 2.99 -0.92
CA PRO A 54 13.23 2.24 -1.95
C PRO A 54 12.79 0.76 -1.92
N LEU A 55 12.67 0.14 -3.10
CA LEU A 55 12.50 -1.31 -3.17
C LEU A 55 13.72 -1.95 -2.51
N ALA A 56 13.49 -2.95 -1.66
CA ALA A 56 14.58 -3.76 -1.14
C ALA A 56 15.41 -4.28 -2.31
N ASP A 57 16.74 -4.14 -2.24
CA ASP A 57 17.62 -4.73 -3.23
C ASP A 57 17.32 -6.23 -3.31
N PRO A 58 17.09 -6.78 -4.52
CA PRO A 58 16.92 -8.22 -4.66
C PRO A 58 18.22 -8.89 -4.20
N LYS A 59 18.13 -9.71 -3.15
CA LYS A 59 19.24 -10.57 -2.69
C LYS A 59 19.53 -11.68 -3.68
#